data_AF-A0A967P0H5-F1
#
_entry.id   AF-A0A967P0H5-F1
#
_cell.length_a   1.000
_cell.length_b   1.000
_cell.length_c   1.000
_cell.angle_alpha   90.00
_cell.angle_beta   90.00
_cell.angle_gamma   90.00
#
_symmetry.space_group_name_H-M   'P 1'
#
loop_
_entity.id
_entity.type
_entity.pdbx_description
1 polymer ?
#
loop_
_entity_poly.entity_id
_entity_poly.type
_entity_poly.pdbx_seq_one_letter_code
_entity_poly.pdbx_strand_id
1 'polypeptide(L)'
;MTHKLHQILAVETGEKNRATKRTTELYKLIKKTGLFKGFVRTYKPRNDEDIRLPDERTEVQYTVKDVVNSLINEGQAKLWDLTATRDWGNTHARADIVVGDQVLVENAPVPFLLFLEQRLNDLYTFVSNLPVLDKAQKWDYDKDNQLYRSRNPVETIKTQKVQAPLVKYEATPDHPA
;
A
#
# COMPACT_ATOMS: atom_id res chain seq x y z
N MET A 1 -30.69 -4.40 -8.89
CA MET A 1 -31.49 -4.65 -10.11
C MET A 1 -31.03 -5.95 -10.71
N THR A 2 -31.92 -6.92 -10.90
CA THR A 2 -31.56 -8.24 -11.44
C THR A 2 -31.38 -8.14 -12.96
N HIS A 3 -30.15 -8.20 -13.44
CA HIS A 3 -29.84 -8.12 -14.86
C HIS A 3 -30.20 -9.42 -15.58
N LYS A 4 -30.79 -9.32 -16.79
CA LYS A 4 -31.04 -10.50 -17.64
C LYS A 4 -29.72 -10.98 -18.23
N LEU A 5 -29.60 -12.29 -18.52
CA LEU A 5 -28.34 -12.90 -18.98
C LEU A 5 -27.72 -12.21 -20.21
N HIS A 6 -28.52 -11.81 -21.19
CA HIS A 6 -28.03 -11.09 -22.37
C HIS A 6 -27.44 -9.70 -22.03
N GLN A 7 -27.95 -9.03 -20.99
CA GLN A 7 -27.43 -7.75 -20.52
C GLN A 7 -26.10 -7.93 -19.80
N ILE A 8 -25.94 -9.04 -19.07
CA ILE A 8 -24.69 -9.41 -18.40
C ILE A 8 -23.60 -9.63 -19.45
N LEU A 9 -23.89 -10.39 -20.51
CA LEU A 9 -22.96 -10.61 -21.61
C LEU A 9 -22.53 -9.32 -22.31
N ALA A 10 -23.44 -8.36 -22.48
CA ALA A 10 -23.14 -7.07 -23.11
C ALA A 10 -22.18 -6.20 -22.27
N VAL A 11 -22.19 -6.35 -20.95
CA VAL A 11 -21.42 -5.51 -20.02
C VAL A 11 -20.11 -6.18 -19.57
N GLU A 12 -20.04 -7.52 -19.59
CA GLU A 12 -18.91 -8.31 -19.07
C GLU A 12 -17.56 -7.91 -19.67
N THR A 13 -17.46 -7.72 -20.99
CA THR A 13 -16.19 -7.35 -21.64
C THR A 13 -15.68 -5.98 -21.17
N GLY A 14 -16.59 -5.01 -21.00
CA GLY A 14 -16.24 -3.68 -20.48
C GLY A 14 -15.79 -3.72 -19.02
N GLU A 15 -16.47 -4.54 -18.22
CA GLU A 15 -16.16 -4.77 -16.81
C GLU A 15 -14.81 -5.46 -16.62
N LYS A 16 -14.51 -6.48 -17.44
CA LYS A 16 -13.22 -7.18 -17.45
C LYS A 16 -12.07 -6.22 -17.75
N ASN A 17 -12.23 -5.34 -18.74
CA ASN A 17 -11.22 -4.34 -19.08
C ASN A 17 -11.02 -3.33 -17.94
N ARG A 18 -12.11 -2.85 -17.33
CA ARG A 18 -12.04 -1.92 -16.19
C ARG A 18 -11.36 -2.56 -14.98
N ALA A 19 -11.76 -3.77 -14.62
CA ALA A 19 -11.18 -4.58 -13.55
C ALA A 19 -9.67 -4.80 -13.74
N THR A 20 -9.26 -5.17 -14.96
CA THR A 20 -7.85 -5.41 -15.29
C THR A 20 -7.04 -4.12 -15.19
N LYS A 21 -7.57 -3.01 -15.73
CA LYS A 21 -6.93 -1.69 -15.63
C LYS A 21 -6.77 -1.27 -14.18
N ARG A 22 -7.83 -1.38 -13.37
CA ARG A 22 -7.80 -1.00 -11.96
C ARG A 22 -6.83 -1.85 -11.15
N THR A 23 -6.84 -3.17 -11.36
CA THR A 23 -5.89 -4.09 -10.72
C THR A 23 -4.44 -3.72 -11.07
N THR A 24 -4.17 -3.37 -12.33
CA THR A 24 -2.85 -2.93 -12.78
C THR A 24 -2.40 -1.62 -12.13
N GLU A 25 -3.31 -0.65 -11.98
CA GLU A 25 -3.04 0.61 -11.29
C GLU A 25 -2.68 0.38 -9.81
N LEU A 26 -3.45 -0.45 -9.11
CA LEU A 26 -3.20 -0.80 -7.72
C LEU A 26 -1.87 -1.57 -7.56
N TYR A 27 -1.54 -2.46 -8.50
CA TYR A 27 -0.25 -3.14 -8.50
C TYR A 27 0.93 -2.16 -8.67
N LYS A 28 0.79 -1.17 -9.55
CA LYS A 28 1.79 -0.08 -9.69
C LYS A 28 1.89 0.79 -8.44
N LEU A 29 0.76 1.02 -7.75
CA LEU A 29 0.72 1.78 -6.51
C LEU A 29 1.51 1.06 -5.40
N ILE A 30 1.28 -0.24 -5.22
CA ILE A 30 1.97 -1.08 -4.22
C ILE A 30 3.49 -1.07 -4.39
N LYS A 31 3.97 -1.09 -5.65
CA LYS A 31 5.41 -1.01 -5.93
C LYS A 31 6.04 0.29 -5.44
N LYS A 32 5.27 1.37 -5.30
CA LYS A 32 5.74 2.65 -4.74
C LYS A 32 5.67 2.61 -3.21
N THR A 33 6.54 1.82 -2.59
CA THR A 33 6.56 1.59 -1.14
C THR A 33 6.67 2.88 -0.30
N GLY A 34 7.24 3.95 -0.85
CA GLY A 34 7.31 5.26 -0.21
C GLY A 34 5.94 5.90 0.09
N LEU A 35 4.89 5.54 -0.63
CA LEU A 35 3.53 6.06 -0.38
C LEU A 35 2.87 5.45 0.87
N PHE A 36 3.38 4.28 1.30
CA PHE A 36 2.92 3.55 2.48
C PHE A 36 3.80 3.84 3.71
N LYS A 37 4.87 4.62 3.55
CA LYS A 37 5.83 4.94 4.61
C LYS A 37 5.82 6.44 4.88
N GLY A 38 5.40 6.80 6.09
CA GLY A 38 5.60 8.14 6.63
C GLY A 38 6.86 8.17 7.51
N PHE A 39 7.44 9.35 7.68
CA PHE A 39 8.51 9.55 8.65
C PHE A 39 8.43 10.95 9.26
N VAL A 40 8.86 11.05 10.51
CA VAL A 40 9.10 12.32 11.21
C VAL A 40 10.55 12.28 11.66
N ARG A 41 11.36 13.22 11.17
CA ARG A 41 12.75 13.40 11.60
C ARG A 41 12.82 14.70 12.38
N THR A 42 13.04 14.56 13.67
CA THR A 42 13.29 15.70 14.55
C THR A 42 14.79 15.95 14.61
N TYR A 43 15.18 17.19 14.32
CA TYR A 43 16.57 17.59 14.38
C TYR A 43 16.95 17.94 15.83
N LYS A 44 18.00 17.30 16.35
CA LYS A 44 18.62 17.69 17.63
C LYS A 44 19.95 18.41 17.37
N PRO A 45 20.07 19.69 17.77
CA PRO A 45 21.35 20.40 17.73
C PRO A 45 22.35 19.75 18.70
N ARG A 46 23.64 19.76 18.33
CA ARG A 46 24.70 19.15 19.15
C ARG A 46 25.28 20.15 20.15
N ASN A 47 25.28 21.43 19.82
CA ASN A 47 25.71 22.54 20.67
C ASN A 47 24.58 23.58 20.81
N ASP A 48 24.57 24.35 21.91
CA ASP A 48 23.57 25.40 22.18
C ASP A 48 23.60 26.56 21.17
N GLU A 49 24.68 26.71 20.41
CA GLU A 49 24.84 27.71 19.34
C GLU A 49 24.37 27.24 17.96
N ASP A 50 23.98 25.97 17.81
CA ASP A 50 23.51 25.43 16.53
C ASP A 50 22.08 25.87 16.22
N ILE A 51 21.84 26.30 14.97
CA ILE A 51 20.50 26.65 14.47
C ILE A 51 19.63 25.39 14.46
N ARG A 52 18.48 25.45 15.16
CA ARG A 52 17.47 24.39 15.12
C ARG A 52 16.78 24.39 13.76
N LEU A 53 17.06 23.37 12.95
CA LEU A 53 16.40 23.15 11.67
C LEU A 53 14.93 22.71 11.88
N PRO A 54 14.02 23.07 10.96
CA PRO A 54 12.65 22.58 11.01
C PRO A 54 12.60 21.06 10.81
N ASP A 55 11.65 20.42 11.50
CA ASP A 55 11.45 18.98 11.43
C ASP A 55 10.98 18.57 10.03
N GLU A 56 11.54 17.46 9.51
CA GLU A 56 11.13 16.90 8.22
C GLU A 56 10.03 15.87 8.46
N ARG A 57 8.84 16.11 7.91
CA ARG A 57 7.68 15.23 8.04
C ARG A 57 7.13 14.83 6.68
N THR A 58 6.95 13.53 6.48
CA THR A 58 6.15 12.96 5.38
C THR A 58 5.06 12.10 5.97
N GLU A 59 3.81 12.35 5.57
CA GLU A 59 2.66 11.56 6.01
C GLU A 59 2.44 10.33 5.14
N VAL A 60 1.81 9.31 5.72
CA VAL A 60 1.38 8.12 4.99
C VAL A 60 0.22 8.50 4.07
N GLN A 61 0.33 8.23 2.78
CA GLN A 61 -0.70 8.61 1.79
C GLN A 61 -1.72 7.49 1.55
N TYR A 62 -1.28 6.24 1.61
CA TYR A 62 -2.13 5.07 1.41
C TYR A 62 -1.85 4.02 2.47
N THR A 63 -2.91 3.34 2.92
CA THR A 63 -2.76 2.15 3.75
C THR A 63 -2.93 0.88 2.90
N VAL A 64 -2.31 -0.21 3.33
CA VAL A 64 -2.49 -1.53 2.70
C VAL A 64 -3.96 -1.95 2.72
N LYS A 65 -4.66 -1.64 3.82
CA LYS A 65 -6.09 -1.95 3.98
C LYS A 65 -6.94 -1.25 2.91
N ASP A 66 -6.70 0.03 2.67
CA ASP A 66 -7.45 0.80 1.66
C ASP A 66 -7.20 0.27 0.25
N VAL A 67 -5.97 -0.11 -0.05
CA VAL A 67 -5.59 -0.68 -1.34
C VAL A 67 -6.22 -2.06 -1.56
N VAL A 68 -6.26 -2.91 -0.53
CA VAL A 68 -6.94 -4.21 -0.59
C VAL A 68 -8.45 -4.04 -0.77
N ASN A 69 -9.07 -3.12 -0.01
CA ASN A 69 -10.49 -2.80 -0.16
C ASN A 69 -10.80 -2.28 -1.57
N SER A 70 -9.93 -1.44 -2.13
CA SER A 70 -10.08 -0.93 -3.49
C SER A 70 -9.97 -2.05 -4.53
N LEU A 71 -9.04 -3.00 -4.33
CA LEU A 71 -8.92 -4.16 -5.22
C LEU A 71 -10.20 -5.00 -5.22
N ILE A 72 -10.72 -5.32 -4.04
CA ILE A 72 -11.92 -6.15 -3.90
C ILE A 72 -13.11 -5.44 -4.53
N ASN A 73 -13.42 -4.23 -4.08
CA ASN A 73 -14.66 -3.55 -4.44
C ASN A 73 -14.66 -3.00 -5.88
N GLU A 74 -13.53 -2.48 -6.34
CA GLU A 74 -13.45 -1.79 -7.64
C GLU A 74 -12.84 -2.66 -8.73
N GLY A 75 -12.02 -3.64 -8.35
CA GLY A 75 -11.25 -4.48 -9.26
C GLY A 75 -11.82 -5.88 -9.48
N GLN A 76 -12.43 -6.52 -8.48
CA GLN A 76 -12.74 -7.96 -8.55
C GLN A 76 -14.22 -8.29 -8.39
N ALA A 77 -14.90 -7.73 -7.37
CA ALA A 77 -16.24 -8.16 -6.95
C ALA A 77 -17.25 -8.21 -8.12
N LYS A 78 -17.42 -7.08 -8.82
CA LYS A 78 -18.38 -7.00 -9.93
C LYS A 78 -18.03 -7.92 -11.10
N LEU A 79 -16.75 -8.11 -11.40
CA LEU A 79 -16.31 -9.01 -12.46
C LEU A 79 -16.66 -10.46 -12.10
N TRP A 80 -16.36 -10.87 -10.86
CA TRP A 80 -16.62 -12.22 -10.39
C TRP A 80 -18.12 -12.52 -10.37
N ASP A 81 -18.93 -11.57 -9.90
CA ASP A 81 -20.40 -11.70 -9.88
C ASP A 81 -20.98 -11.90 -11.29
N LEU A 82 -20.49 -11.13 -12.27
CA LEU A 82 -20.98 -11.24 -13.65
C LEU A 82 -20.56 -12.55 -14.31
N THR A 83 -19.31 -12.95 -14.15
CA THR A 83 -18.79 -14.21 -14.69
C THR A 83 -19.48 -15.41 -14.02
N ALA A 84 -19.67 -15.38 -12.71
CA ALA A 84 -20.45 -16.40 -11.99
C ALA A 84 -21.89 -16.45 -12.51
N THR A 85 -22.58 -15.32 -12.61
CA THR A 85 -23.98 -15.30 -13.06
C THR A 85 -24.12 -15.88 -14.48
N ARG A 86 -23.17 -15.59 -15.38
CA ARG A 86 -23.13 -16.18 -16.72
C ARG A 86 -22.91 -17.69 -16.68
N ASP A 87 -21.92 -18.13 -15.92
CA ASP A 87 -21.48 -19.54 -15.94
C ASP A 87 -22.50 -20.46 -15.27
N TRP A 88 -23.17 -19.97 -14.21
CA TRP A 88 -24.28 -20.71 -13.56
C TRP A 88 -25.50 -20.85 -14.47
N GLY A 89 -25.77 -19.83 -15.31
CA GLY A 89 -26.90 -19.85 -16.23
C GLY A 89 -26.75 -20.83 -17.40
N ASN A 90 -25.52 -21.23 -17.73
CA ASN A 90 -25.22 -21.99 -18.95
C ASN A 90 -24.61 -23.39 -18.71
N THR A 91 -24.36 -23.80 -17.46
CA THR A 91 -23.54 -24.99 -17.17
C THR A 91 -24.23 -26.04 -16.30
N HIS A 92 -24.01 -27.31 -16.65
CA HIS A 92 -24.45 -28.49 -15.89
C HIS A 92 -23.30 -29.12 -15.07
N ALA A 93 -22.07 -29.09 -15.58
CA ALA A 93 -20.88 -29.59 -14.87
C ALA A 93 -20.48 -28.64 -13.74
N ARG A 94 -20.49 -29.15 -12.49
CA ARG A 94 -20.31 -28.38 -11.27
C ARG A 94 -19.43 -29.13 -10.27
N ALA A 95 -18.75 -28.40 -9.41
CA ALA A 95 -18.05 -28.94 -8.25
C ALA A 95 -18.08 -27.94 -7.09
N ASP A 96 -17.92 -28.44 -5.87
CA ASP A 96 -17.84 -27.59 -4.68
C ASP A 96 -16.41 -27.10 -4.47
N ILE A 97 -16.26 -25.86 -4.00
CA ILE A 97 -14.99 -25.31 -3.52
C ILE A 97 -14.93 -25.53 -2.01
N VAL A 98 -14.04 -26.41 -1.57
CA VAL A 98 -13.87 -26.77 -0.15
C VAL A 98 -12.48 -26.36 0.33
N VAL A 99 -12.39 -25.73 1.50
CA VAL A 99 -11.13 -25.39 2.16
C VAL A 99 -11.14 -25.99 3.57
N GLY A 100 -10.27 -26.98 3.79
CA GLY A 100 -10.36 -27.83 4.98
C GLY A 100 -11.69 -28.59 4.97
N ASP A 101 -12.48 -28.43 6.05
CA ASP A 101 -13.82 -29.02 6.17
C ASP A 101 -14.95 -28.05 5.81
N GLN A 102 -14.61 -26.84 5.35
CA GLN A 102 -15.59 -25.80 5.04
C GLN A 102 -15.83 -25.69 3.54
N VAL A 103 -17.08 -25.89 3.11
CA VAL A 103 -17.51 -25.56 1.75
C VAL A 103 -17.67 -24.05 1.64
N LEU A 104 -16.89 -23.42 0.75
CA LEU A 104 -16.92 -21.98 0.50
C LEU A 104 -17.89 -21.61 -0.62
N VAL A 105 -17.95 -22.44 -1.66
CA VAL A 105 -18.86 -22.24 -2.79
C VAL A 105 -19.40 -23.59 -3.21
N GLU A 106 -20.70 -23.77 -3.09
CA GLU A 106 -21.38 -24.97 -3.54
C GLU A 106 -21.71 -24.90 -5.03
N ASN A 107 -21.63 -26.04 -5.72
CA ASN A 107 -22.10 -26.25 -7.08
C ASN A 107 -21.54 -25.25 -8.11
N ALA A 108 -20.27 -24.87 -7.95
CA ALA A 108 -19.56 -23.96 -8.83
C ALA A 108 -19.34 -24.57 -10.22
N PRO A 109 -19.76 -23.89 -11.30
CA PRO A 109 -19.52 -24.32 -12.68
C PRO A 109 -18.03 -24.49 -12.99
N VAL A 110 -17.69 -25.52 -13.76
CA VAL A 110 -16.30 -25.76 -14.20
C VAL A 110 -15.66 -24.54 -14.89
N PRO A 111 -16.32 -23.79 -15.79
CA PRO A 111 -15.73 -22.59 -16.39
C PRO A 111 -15.41 -21.50 -15.35
N PHE A 112 -16.23 -21.37 -14.32
CA PHE A 112 -15.99 -20.42 -13.23
C PHE A 112 -14.81 -20.85 -12.36
N LEU A 113 -14.62 -22.15 -12.14
CA LEU A 113 -13.45 -22.68 -11.43
C LEU A 113 -12.13 -22.36 -12.17
N LEU A 114 -12.10 -22.54 -13.50
CA LEU A 114 -10.94 -22.16 -14.32
C LEU A 114 -10.67 -20.66 -14.29
N PHE A 115 -11.73 -19.85 -14.29
CA PHE A 115 -11.61 -18.41 -14.11
C PHE A 115 -11.01 -18.07 -12.73
N LEU A 116 -11.53 -18.68 -11.66
CA LEU A 116 -11.06 -18.46 -10.29
C LEU A 116 -9.59 -18.87 -10.12
N GLU A 117 -9.13 -19.96 -10.72
CA GLU A 117 -7.72 -20.36 -10.67
C GLU A 117 -6.80 -19.22 -11.12
N GLN A 118 -7.09 -18.63 -12.28
CA GLN A 118 -6.30 -17.50 -12.79
C GLN A 118 -6.42 -16.27 -11.87
N ARG A 119 -7.64 -15.97 -11.37
CA ARG A 119 -7.85 -14.81 -10.48
C ARG A 119 -7.17 -14.98 -9.13
N LEU A 120 -7.15 -16.18 -8.57
CA LEU A 120 -6.50 -16.50 -7.29
C LEU A 120 -4.97 -16.42 -7.41
N ASN A 121 -4.40 -16.84 -8.54
CA ASN A 121 -2.98 -16.64 -8.82
C ASN A 121 -2.61 -15.14 -8.89
N ASP A 122 -3.45 -14.32 -9.53
CA ASP A 122 -3.26 -12.87 -9.57
C ASP A 122 -3.38 -12.25 -8.16
N LEU A 123 -4.36 -12.68 -7.37
CA LEU A 123 -4.53 -12.26 -5.97
C LEU A 123 -3.34 -12.66 -5.10
N TYR A 124 -2.86 -13.90 -5.21
CA TYR A 124 -1.68 -14.37 -4.50
C TYR A 124 -0.46 -13.52 -4.83
N THR A 125 -0.25 -13.23 -6.11
CA THR A 125 0.84 -12.36 -6.58
C THR A 125 0.71 -10.95 -6.01
N PHE A 126 -0.50 -10.38 -6.01
CA PHE A 126 -0.77 -9.07 -5.42
C PHE A 126 -0.45 -9.03 -3.92
N VAL A 127 -0.98 -9.99 -3.16
CA VAL A 127 -0.77 -10.09 -1.70
C VAL A 127 0.70 -10.29 -1.36
N SER A 128 1.41 -11.10 -2.13
CA SER A 128 2.85 -11.36 -1.94
C SER A 128 3.73 -10.12 -2.14
N ASN A 129 3.23 -9.13 -2.90
CA ASN A 129 3.95 -7.87 -3.16
C ASN A 129 3.56 -6.74 -2.19
N LEU A 130 2.64 -6.97 -1.24
CA LEU A 130 2.20 -5.93 -0.31
C LEU A 130 3.37 -5.41 0.54
N PRO A 131 3.47 -4.09 0.79
CA PRO A 131 4.50 -3.54 1.64
C PRO A 131 4.29 -4.03 3.08
N VAL A 132 5.32 -4.68 3.63
CA VAL A 132 5.33 -5.13 5.02
C VAL A 132 6.11 -4.16 5.90
N LEU A 133 5.77 -4.13 7.17
CA LEU A 133 6.52 -3.40 8.19
C LEU A 133 7.92 -4.01 8.35
N ASP A 134 8.90 -3.16 8.62
CA ASP A 134 10.27 -3.60 8.84
C ASP A 134 10.39 -4.36 10.15
N LYS A 135 10.85 -5.61 10.08
CA LYS A 135 11.01 -6.51 11.23
C LYS A 135 12.11 -6.03 12.20
N ALA A 136 13.03 -5.17 11.75
CA ALA A 136 14.08 -4.62 12.61
C ALA A 136 13.57 -3.58 13.62
N GLN A 137 12.38 -3.00 13.39
CA GLN A 137 11.79 -1.98 14.25
C GLN A 137 10.66 -2.56 15.11
N LYS A 138 10.48 -2.00 16.30
CA LYS A 138 9.29 -2.26 17.11
C LYS A 138 8.18 -1.31 16.67
N TRP A 139 7.01 -1.85 16.38
CA TRP A 139 5.84 -1.11 15.91
C TRP A 139 4.73 -1.13 16.94
N ASP A 140 4.11 0.03 17.17
CA ASP A 140 2.89 0.16 17.95
C ASP A 140 1.75 0.58 17.02
N TYR A 141 0.58 -0.03 17.20
CA TYR A 141 -0.60 0.31 16.42
C TYR A 141 -1.33 1.50 17.06
N ASP A 142 -1.40 2.60 16.32
CA ASP A 142 -2.14 3.80 16.67
C ASP A 142 -3.59 3.65 16.18
N LYS A 143 -4.52 3.42 17.12
CA LYS A 143 -5.94 3.18 16.80
C LYS A 143 -6.63 4.42 16.22
N ASP A 144 -6.21 5.61 16.61
CA ASP A 144 -6.86 6.85 16.20
C ASP A 144 -6.56 7.15 14.73
N ASN A 145 -5.30 6.93 14.34
CA ASN A 145 -4.86 7.15 12.96
C ASN A 145 -4.95 5.88 12.09
N GLN A 146 -5.26 4.72 12.68
CA GLN A 146 -5.22 3.40 12.05
C GLN A 146 -3.89 3.06 11.36
N LEU A 147 -2.79 3.58 11.90
CA LEU A 147 -1.44 3.45 11.34
C LEU A 147 -0.51 2.75 12.34
N TYR A 148 0.54 2.12 11.82
CA TYR A 148 1.64 1.62 12.64
C TYR A 148 2.71 2.69 12.79
N ARG A 149 3.15 2.93 14.01
CA ARG A 149 4.22 3.87 14.34
C ARG A 149 5.42 3.11 14.91
N SER A 150 6.63 3.47 14.47
CA SER A 150 7.84 2.95 15.10
C SER A 150 7.94 3.47 16.54
N ARG A 151 8.18 2.57 17.50
CA ARG A 151 8.25 2.91 18.93
C ARG A 151 9.40 3.86 19.24
N ASN A 152 10.51 3.72 18.53
CA ASN A 152 11.69 4.55 18.73
C ASN A 152 11.67 5.72 17.75
N PRO A 153 11.77 6.98 18.22
CA PRO A 153 11.93 8.13 17.34
C PRO A 153 13.32 8.11 16.67
N VAL A 154 13.35 8.42 15.38
CA VAL A 154 14.62 8.55 14.63
C VAL A 154 15.10 9.99 14.79
N GLU A 155 16.11 10.18 15.63
CA GLU A 155 16.78 11.46 15.82
C GLU A 155 18.01 11.53 14.92
N THR A 156 18.11 12.59 14.10
CA THR A 156 19.26 12.79 13.21
C THR A 156 20.05 14.01 13.65
N ILE A 157 21.35 13.84 13.86
CA ILE A 157 22.29 14.92 14.12
C ILE A 157 22.88 15.35 12.76
N LYS A 158 22.77 16.65 12.44
CA LYS A 158 23.34 17.27 11.24
C LYS A 158 24.35 18.31 11.70
N THR A 159 25.62 18.08 11.41
CA THR A 159 26.68 19.04 11.75
C THR A 159 26.80 20.08 10.66
N GLN A 160 26.70 21.36 10.99
CA GLN A 160 27.06 22.46 10.10
C GLN A 160 28.52 22.85 10.36
N LYS A 161 29.31 23.05 9.30
CA LYS A 161 30.65 23.64 9.43
C LYS A 161 30.49 25.12 9.73
N VAL A 162 30.74 25.52 10.97
CA VAL A 162 30.89 26.93 11.35
C VAL A 162 32.34 27.32 11.06
N GLN A 163 32.54 28.25 10.12
CA GLN A 163 33.85 28.87 9.92
C GLN A 163 34.01 29.99 10.95
N ALA A 164 34.52 29.67 12.14
CA ALA A 164 34.93 30.69 13.09
C ALA A 164 36.29 31.26 12.65
N PRO A 165 36.42 32.59 12.48
CA PRO A 165 37.72 33.20 12.22
C PRO A 165 38.61 33.00 13.45
N LEU A 166 39.70 32.26 13.28
CA LEU A 166 40.71 32.09 14.32
C LEU A 166 41.51 33.40 14.41
N VAL A 167 41.15 34.28 15.34
CA VAL A 167 41.92 35.49 15.63
C VAL A 167 43.25 35.05 16.24
N LYS A 168 44.34 35.10 15.44
CA LYS A 168 45.68 34.61 15.85
C LYS A 168 46.37 35.53 16.86
N TYR A 169 45.90 36.76 17.02
CA TYR A 169 46.39 37.74 17.98
C TYR A 169 45.30 38.80 18.21
N GLU A 170 45.17 39.29 19.44
CA GLU A 170 44.29 40.43 19.73
C GLU A 170 44.81 41.67 18.99
N ALA A 171 43.90 42.45 18.39
CA ALA A 171 44.27 43.68 17.69
C ALA A 171 44.86 44.68 18.70
N THR A 172 46.18 44.84 18.69
CA THR A 172 46.86 45.90 19.43
C THR A 172 46.94 47.17 18.57
N PRO A 173 47.02 48.36 19.19
CA PRO A 173 47.00 49.64 18.47
C PRO A 173 48.04 49.78 17.35
N ASP A 174 49.16 49.07 17.47
CA ASP A 174 50.29 49.16 16.54
C ASP A 174 50.24 48.14 15.39
N HIS A 175 49.30 47.19 15.42
CA HIS A 175 49.10 46.22 14.35
C HIS A 175 47.60 45.93 14.13
N PRO A 176 46.93 46.67 13.24
CA PRO A 176 45.59 46.31 12.79
C PRO A 176 45.63 45.05 11.92
N ALA A 177 44.62 44.20 12.09
CA ALA A 177 44.47 42.91 11.43
C ALA A 177 44.40 42.98 9.90
#